data_AF-A0A947CV41-F1
#
_entry.id   AF-A0A947CV41-F1
#
_cell.length_a   1.000
_cell.length_b   1.000
_cell.length_c   1.000
_cell.angle_alpha   90.00
_cell.angle_beta   90.00
_cell.angle_gamma   90.00
#
_symmetry.space_group_name_H-M   'P 1'
#
loop_
_entity.id
_entity.type
_entity.pdbx_description
1 polymer ?
#
loop_
_entity_poly.entity_id
_entity_poly.type
_entity_poly.pdbx_seq_one_letter_code
_entity_poly.pdbx_strand_id
1 'polypeptide(L)'
;MSRLSLAYFACALVLTPTAALAQSTGNIFMELRIGDEDGEFIFANPMEQAEYFNRARCECQSPFQIRYRLAEGVQASEFSGQQVDIWFGSQCTDPDFQVNCLRTPDGIDNYANLQSFVNREYTVNQIIALGEEECPSVQGANSVFALVDVGQDGTFESTSTFEINYDTRAPGVPDNVELSGGEEAVIVSIDLDEIGDGDIQNYEVLCAAVDAPNEPVKDGPSQAPYDRAQDIEGCAGAFDIDVANGGPEVPVGLSTLDPSFICAEGSPSATNIRVDGLENGSQYHVVLVTVDQQRNASATYLGVAEPRPATDFWELYEEEGGSAEGGCNSGGSAGWLLALAVGGLLVRLRRRGATLLAVLAVLAVPALASAQPYWDELDEEITEQGPSRPMWNVGIKLGPYTPSIDDEFSGEGPFERTFGSKDGLMTQVDVEWFFAYPAGQLGLALSLGFHSKSGGAFTRDEDGELQRIEDGENTSFRLYPTTLSAVYRLTLLDDQLGIPVVPYGRLGLAYYYWQITRPGGDLAETDSGGKGRGGSLGWQGSIGVAVRAERIDEAAAASLRNEFGVDHAGFYAELNLAEVDGFGSGSKLSVGDFTWFAGVNFEF
;
A
#
# COMPACT_ATOMS: atom_id res chain seq x y z
N MET A 1 28.05 6.19 -13.39
CA MET A 1 27.27 7.35 -12.92
C MET A 1 26.11 6.79 -12.13
N SER A 2 26.18 6.94 -10.81
CA SER A 2 25.45 6.12 -9.84
C SER A 2 24.04 6.64 -9.58
N ARG A 3 23.06 5.74 -9.68
CA ARG A 3 21.72 5.90 -9.14
C ARG A 3 21.77 5.61 -7.63
N LEU A 4 21.27 6.52 -6.81
CA LEU A 4 21.04 6.32 -5.38
C LEU A 4 19.66 5.68 -5.20
N SER A 5 19.66 4.48 -4.63
CA SER A 5 18.46 3.81 -4.12
C SER A 5 18.09 4.36 -2.73
N LEU A 6 16.82 4.70 -2.54
CA LEU A 6 16.23 4.89 -1.21
C LEU A 6 16.07 3.52 -0.54
N ALA A 7 16.63 3.38 0.67
CA ALA A 7 16.40 2.24 1.53
C ALA A 7 15.18 2.50 2.41
N TYR A 8 14.09 1.78 2.17
CA TYR A 8 12.99 1.61 3.11
C TYR A 8 13.46 0.71 4.25
N PHE A 9 13.43 1.21 5.49
CA PHE A 9 13.62 0.40 6.69
C PHE A 9 12.27 -0.25 7.04
N ALA A 10 12.06 -1.47 6.54
CA ALA A 10 10.95 -2.32 6.99
C ALA A 10 11.26 -2.86 8.38
N CYS A 11 10.34 -2.63 9.31
CA CYS A 11 10.35 -3.22 10.65
C CYS A 11 10.14 -4.73 10.49
N ALA A 12 11.23 -5.51 10.56
CA ALA A 12 11.19 -6.96 10.49
C ALA A 12 10.59 -7.54 11.79
N LEU A 13 9.28 -7.73 11.80
CA LEU A 13 8.67 -8.75 12.64
C LEU A 13 9.20 -10.09 12.10
N VAL A 14 10.15 -10.71 12.79
CA VAL A 14 10.60 -12.07 12.47
C VAL A 14 9.49 -13.03 12.87
N LEU A 15 8.44 -13.10 12.04
CA LEU A 15 7.71 -14.34 11.85
C LEU A 15 8.68 -15.22 11.08
N THR A 16 9.31 -16.17 11.76
CA THR A 16 9.94 -17.28 11.05
C THR A 16 8.83 -17.95 10.25
N PRO A 17 8.85 -17.96 8.91
CA PRO A 17 8.04 -18.93 8.21
C PRO A 17 8.64 -20.28 8.61
N THR A 18 7.91 -21.06 9.39
CA THR A 18 8.07 -22.51 9.33
C THR A 18 7.61 -22.90 7.93
N ALA A 19 8.47 -22.70 6.94
CA ALA A 19 8.40 -23.41 5.68
C ALA A 19 8.68 -24.87 6.04
N ALA A 20 7.63 -25.60 6.40
CA ALA A 20 7.65 -27.03 6.23
C ALA A 20 7.77 -27.24 4.71
N LEU A 21 9.01 -27.37 4.22
CA LEU A 21 9.22 -28.07 2.96
C LEU A 21 8.44 -29.38 3.11
N ALA A 22 7.53 -29.68 2.19
CA ALA A 22 6.91 -30.99 2.11
C ALA A 22 8.05 -32.01 1.97
N GLN A 23 8.48 -32.59 3.08
CA GLN A 23 9.52 -33.61 3.09
C GLN A 23 8.81 -34.93 2.90
N SER A 24 9.20 -35.65 1.86
CA SER A 24 8.77 -37.03 1.68
C SER A 24 9.03 -37.81 2.96
N THR A 25 8.04 -38.52 3.46
CA THR A 25 8.19 -39.42 4.61
C THR A 25 8.63 -40.79 4.11
N GLY A 26 9.42 -41.54 4.89
CA GLY A 26 9.82 -42.92 4.55
C GLY A 26 11.26 -43.07 4.05
N ASN A 27 11.53 -44.21 3.41
CA ASN A 27 12.87 -44.62 3.00
C ASN A 27 13.30 -44.06 1.63
N ILE A 28 12.36 -43.52 0.86
CA ILE A 28 12.57 -42.92 -0.45
C ILE A 28 12.34 -41.42 -0.33
N PHE A 29 13.39 -40.64 -0.62
CA PHE A 29 13.30 -39.20 -0.80
C PHE A 29 12.69 -38.86 -2.16
N MET A 30 11.67 -38.01 -2.15
CA MET A 30 11.01 -37.49 -3.34
C MET A 30 11.16 -35.97 -3.42
N GLU A 31 11.47 -35.47 -4.61
CA GLU A 31 11.60 -34.05 -4.92
C GLU A 31 10.74 -33.74 -6.15
N LEU A 32 9.78 -32.83 -5.98
CA LEU A 32 8.93 -32.34 -7.06
C LEU A 32 9.67 -31.26 -7.88
N ARG A 33 9.56 -31.35 -9.20
CA ARG A 33 10.04 -30.38 -10.17
C ARG A 33 8.93 -30.08 -11.18
N ILE A 34 8.72 -28.81 -11.49
CA ILE A 34 7.69 -28.37 -12.46
C ILE A 34 8.36 -27.95 -13.77
N GLY A 35 7.62 -27.98 -14.88
CA GLY A 35 8.15 -27.52 -16.17
C GLY A 35 8.17 -25.99 -16.25
N ASP A 36 9.25 -25.43 -16.80
CA ASP A 36 9.33 -24.02 -17.17
C ASP A 36 8.89 -23.77 -18.63
N GLU A 37 9.00 -22.52 -19.09
CA GLU A 37 8.64 -22.10 -20.45
C GLU A 37 9.50 -22.73 -21.54
N ASP A 38 10.72 -23.18 -21.21
CA ASP A 38 11.65 -23.84 -22.14
C ASP A 38 11.48 -25.37 -22.14
N GLY A 39 10.54 -25.89 -21.34
CA GLY A 39 10.30 -27.32 -21.14
C GLY A 39 11.34 -28.01 -20.25
N GLU A 40 12.17 -27.24 -19.53
CA GLU A 40 13.07 -27.79 -18.51
C GLU A 40 12.33 -27.95 -17.17
N PHE A 41 12.65 -29.02 -16.44
CA PHE A 41 12.09 -29.22 -15.10
C PHE A 41 12.91 -28.48 -14.06
N ILE A 42 12.32 -27.57 -13.31
CA ILE A 42 12.99 -26.78 -12.27
C ILE A 42 12.47 -27.13 -10.87
N PHE A 43 13.29 -26.86 -9.85
CA PHE A 43 12.82 -26.95 -8.47
C PHE A 43 11.93 -25.74 -8.20
N ALA A 44 10.67 -26.01 -7.83
CA ALA A 44 9.72 -24.97 -7.45
C ALA A 44 9.64 -24.84 -5.93
N ASN A 45 9.58 -23.61 -5.45
CA ASN A 45 9.23 -23.32 -4.07
C ASN A 45 7.74 -23.65 -3.80
N PRO A 46 7.28 -23.73 -2.54
CA PRO A 46 5.90 -24.15 -2.24
C PRO A 46 4.81 -23.27 -2.89
N MET A 47 5.07 -21.98 -3.12
CA MET A 47 4.14 -21.07 -3.77
C MET A 47 4.05 -21.37 -5.27
N GLU A 48 5.20 -21.51 -5.94
CA GLU A 48 5.27 -21.92 -7.36
C GLU A 48 4.64 -23.31 -7.59
N GLN A 49 4.77 -24.21 -6.61
CA GLN A 49 4.10 -25.51 -6.65
C GLN A 49 2.58 -25.34 -6.58
N ALA A 50 2.07 -24.56 -5.62
CA ALA A 50 0.63 -24.33 -5.50
C ALA A 50 0.05 -23.71 -6.78
N GLU A 51 0.74 -22.71 -7.35
CA GLU A 51 0.36 -22.05 -8.61
C GLU A 51 0.38 -23.00 -9.83
N TYR A 52 1.28 -24.00 -9.87
CA TYR A 52 1.43 -24.90 -11.01
C TYR A 52 0.31 -25.96 -11.11
N PHE A 53 -0.23 -26.43 -9.98
CA PHE A 53 -1.28 -27.46 -9.95
C PHE A 53 -2.67 -26.84 -9.99
N ASN A 54 -2.96 -26.20 -11.13
CA ASN A 54 -4.21 -25.48 -11.40
C ASN A 54 -5.08 -26.13 -12.49
N ARG A 55 -6.25 -25.55 -12.75
CA ARG A 55 -7.21 -26.09 -13.74
C ARG A 55 -6.64 -26.12 -15.15
N ALA A 56 -6.04 -25.03 -15.63
CA ALA A 56 -5.50 -24.95 -16.99
C ALA A 56 -4.42 -26.01 -17.22
N ARG A 57 -3.50 -26.16 -16.27
CA ARG A 57 -2.42 -27.15 -16.29
C ARG A 57 -2.94 -28.59 -16.21
N CYS A 58 -4.03 -28.81 -15.47
CA CYS A 58 -4.74 -30.08 -15.44
C CYS A 58 -5.32 -30.43 -16.81
N GLU A 59 -6.13 -29.55 -17.39
CA GLU A 59 -6.81 -29.78 -18.67
C GLU A 59 -5.79 -29.97 -19.81
N CYS A 60 -4.69 -29.22 -19.77
CA CYS A 60 -3.60 -29.32 -20.72
C CYS A 60 -2.62 -30.48 -20.46
N GLN A 61 -2.86 -31.31 -19.43
CA GLN A 61 -1.98 -32.41 -19.04
C GLN A 61 -0.51 -32.00 -18.91
N SER A 62 -0.26 -30.82 -18.33
CA SER A 62 1.09 -30.27 -18.24
C SER A 62 2.05 -31.22 -17.53
N PRO A 63 3.28 -31.39 -18.02
CA PRO A 63 4.20 -32.34 -17.45
C PRO A 63 4.79 -31.82 -16.14
N PHE A 64 5.03 -32.70 -15.18
CA PHE A 64 5.86 -32.43 -14.02
C PHE A 64 6.77 -33.65 -13.76
N GLN A 65 7.83 -33.46 -13.00
CA GLN A 65 8.81 -34.50 -12.73
C GLN A 65 8.93 -34.74 -11.24
N ILE A 66 8.92 -36.00 -10.83
CA ILE A 66 9.35 -36.40 -9.49
C ILE A 66 10.68 -37.09 -9.59
N ARG A 67 11.60 -36.62 -8.77
CA ARG A 67 12.93 -37.19 -8.62
C ARG A 67 12.99 -38.01 -7.34
N TYR A 68 13.39 -39.27 -7.49
CA TYR A 68 13.44 -40.26 -6.42
C TYR A 68 14.89 -40.62 -6.09
N ARG A 69 15.20 -40.79 -4.80
CA ARG A 69 16.42 -41.45 -4.33
C ARG A 69 16.19 -42.07 -2.96
N LEU A 70 17.13 -42.85 -2.44
CA LEU A 70 17.09 -43.27 -1.04
C LEU A 70 17.28 -42.08 -0.10
N ALA A 71 16.50 -42.07 0.98
CA ALA A 71 16.68 -41.13 2.07
C ALA A 71 18.06 -41.31 2.72
N GLU A 72 18.57 -40.25 3.35
CA GLU A 72 19.90 -40.29 3.96
C GLU A 72 19.98 -41.36 5.06
N GLY A 73 20.98 -42.24 4.98
CA GLY A 73 21.19 -43.35 5.91
C GLY A 73 20.48 -44.66 5.54
N VAL A 74 19.62 -44.68 4.52
CA VAL A 74 18.95 -45.90 4.03
C VAL A 74 19.88 -46.69 3.09
N GLN A 75 19.95 -48.01 3.28
CA GLN A 75 20.82 -48.90 2.49
C GLN A 75 20.02 -49.65 1.43
N ALA A 76 20.46 -49.57 0.17
CA ALA A 76 19.82 -50.26 -0.96
C ALA A 76 19.75 -51.79 -0.85
N SER A 77 20.57 -52.40 0.01
CA SER A 77 20.61 -53.85 0.21
C SER A 77 19.34 -54.41 0.86
N GLU A 78 18.53 -53.56 1.51
CA GLU A 78 17.34 -53.97 2.25
C GLU A 78 16.25 -54.55 1.33
N PHE A 79 16.03 -53.93 0.16
CA PHE A 79 15.01 -54.32 -0.83
C PHE A 79 15.59 -54.55 -2.23
N SER A 80 16.87 -54.92 -2.31
CA SER A 80 17.55 -55.09 -3.59
C SER A 80 16.85 -56.10 -4.49
N GLY A 81 16.55 -55.70 -5.74
CA GLY A 81 15.83 -56.54 -6.71
C GLY A 81 14.31 -56.46 -6.64
N GLN A 82 13.74 -55.69 -5.69
CA GLN A 82 12.30 -55.42 -5.64
C GLN A 82 11.95 -54.20 -6.50
N GLN A 83 10.77 -54.23 -7.11
CA GLN A 83 10.20 -53.11 -7.84
C GLN A 83 9.62 -52.08 -6.85
N VAL A 84 9.71 -50.80 -7.19
CA VAL A 84 8.98 -49.72 -6.51
C VAL A 84 7.79 -49.33 -7.37
N ASP A 85 6.60 -49.51 -6.81
CA ASP A 85 5.35 -49.07 -7.43
C ASP A 85 5.06 -47.62 -7.05
N ILE A 86 4.67 -46.82 -8.04
CA ILE A 86 4.28 -45.42 -7.83
C ILE A 86 2.78 -45.29 -8.00
N TRP A 87 2.12 -44.73 -6.98
CA TRP A 87 0.68 -44.50 -6.95
C TRP A 87 0.35 -43.04 -6.65
N PHE A 88 -0.73 -42.53 -7.22
CA PHE A 88 -1.32 -41.22 -6.89
C PHE A 88 -2.69 -41.38 -6.26
N GLY A 89 -3.03 -40.51 -5.32
CA GLY A 89 -4.35 -40.45 -4.69
C GLY A 89 -4.29 -40.25 -3.19
N SER A 90 -5.30 -40.76 -2.49
CA SER A 90 -5.33 -40.72 -1.02
C SER A 90 -5.43 -42.14 -0.46
N GLN A 91 -4.66 -42.41 0.60
CA GLN A 91 -4.70 -43.70 1.33
C GLN A 91 -4.40 -44.96 0.48
N CYS A 92 -3.50 -44.85 -0.51
CA CYS A 92 -3.21 -45.94 -1.47
C CYS A 92 -2.52 -47.18 -0.88
N THR A 93 -2.12 -47.13 0.39
CA THR A 93 -1.59 -48.28 1.12
C THR A 93 -2.68 -49.19 1.69
N ASP A 94 -3.93 -48.73 1.74
CA ASP A 94 -5.04 -49.49 2.27
C ASP A 94 -5.77 -50.24 1.13
N PRO A 95 -5.83 -51.59 1.16
CA PRO A 95 -6.47 -52.38 0.11
C PRO A 95 -7.96 -52.05 -0.07
N ASP A 96 -8.64 -51.51 0.94
CA ASP A 96 -10.05 -51.13 0.85
C ASP A 96 -10.26 -49.77 0.14
N PHE A 97 -9.21 -48.96 0.00
CA PHE A 97 -9.25 -47.61 -0.58
C PHE A 97 -8.49 -47.47 -1.91
N GLN A 98 -7.93 -48.56 -2.44
CA GLN A 98 -7.22 -48.58 -3.73
C GLN A 98 -8.07 -48.08 -4.93
N VAL A 99 -9.40 -48.04 -4.80
CA VAL A 99 -10.31 -47.51 -5.82
C VAL A 99 -10.16 -46.00 -6.04
N ASN A 100 -9.60 -45.26 -5.07
CA ASN A 100 -9.34 -43.83 -5.16
C ASN A 100 -7.87 -43.54 -5.50
N CYS A 101 -7.19 -44.50 -6.12
CA CYS A 101 -5.77 -44.40 -6.43
C CYS A 101 -5.46 -44.83 -7.85
N LEU A 102 -4.57 -44.07 -8.49
CA LEU A 102 -4.02 -44.39 -9.79
C LEU A 102 -2.64 -45.03 -9.62
N ARG A 103 -2.50 -46.32 -9.95
CA ARG A 103 -1.18 -46.94 -10.10
C ARG A 103 -0.58 -46.50 -11.44
N THR A 104 0.57 -45.86 -11.39
CA THR A 104 1.28 -45.43 -12.61
C THR A 104 1.95 -46.61 -13.30
N PRO A 105 2.06 -46.61 -14.65
CA PRO A 105 2.78 -47.66 -15.37
C PRO A 105 4.31 -47.56 -15.19
N ASP A 106 4.83 -46.38 -14.85
CA ASP A 106 6.26 -46.05 -14.84
C ASP A 106 6.92 -46.21 -13.47
N GLY A 107 6.77 -47.40 -12.88
CA GLY A 107 7.48 -47.77 -11.65
C GLY A 107 9.02 -47.74 -11.77
N ILE A 108 9.70 -48.03 -10.66
CA ILE A 108 11.16 -48.19 -10.65
C ILE A 108 11.48 -49.68 -10.53
N ASP A 109 12.00 -50.25 -11.62
CA ASP A 109 12.22 -51.71 -11.76
C ASP A 109 13.05 -52.34 -10.65
N ASN A 110 13.93 -51.56 -10.00
CA ASN A 110 14.78 -52.05 -8.92
C ASN A 110 15.03 -50.95 -7.89
N TYR A 111 14.68 -51.23 -6.64
CA TYR A 111 14.94 -50.37 -5.48
C TYR A 111 16.41 -49.92 -5.39
N ALA A 112 17.36 -50.75 -5.81
CA ALA A 112 18.78 -50.41 -5.80
C ALA A 112 19.15 -49.25 -6.75
N ASN A 113 18.32 -48.95 -7.76
CA ASN A 113 18.55 -47.82 -8.66
C ASN A 113 18.41 -46.46 -7.95
N LEU A 114 17.70 -46.43 -6.82
CA LEU A 114 17.51 -45.25 -5.99
C LEU A 114 18.77 -44.82 -5.21
N GLN A 115 19.89 -45.54 -5.34
CA GLN A 115 21.19 -45.06 -4.84
C GLN A 115 21.61 -43.74 -5.53
N SER A 116 21.12 -43.52 -6.75
CA SER A 116 21.22 -42.26 -7.48
C SER A 116 19.82 -41.72 -7.78
N PHE A 117 19.74 -40.46 -8.18
CA PHE A 117 18.47 -39.86 -8.59
C PHE A 117 17.89 -40.56 -9.82
N VAL A 118 16.65 -41.01 -9.70
CA VAL A 118 15.82 -41.51 -10.79
C VAL A 118 14.73 -40.50 -11.03
N ASN A 119 14.61 -40.00 -12.25
CA ASN A 119 13.55 -39.07 -12.63
C ASN A 119 12.39 -39.84 -13.27
N ARG A 120 11.16 -39.47 -12.94
CA ARG A 120 9.94 -39.88 -13.66
C ARG A 120 9.10 -38.66 -13.95
N GLU A 121 8.55 -38.65 -15.16
CA GLU A 121 7.69 -37.58 -15.65
C GLU A 121 6.24 -38.07 -15.61
N TYR A 122 5.36 -37.18 -15.18
CA TYR A 122 3.93 -37.41 -15.04
C TYR A 122 3.20 -36.17 -15.53
N THR A 123 1.88 -36.23 -15.62
CA THR A 123 1.03 -35.09 -16.01
C THR A 123 0.18 -34.62 -14.85
N VAL A 124 -0.11 -33.32 -14.76
CA VAL A 124 -0.95 -32.72 -13.71
C VAL A 124 -2.32 -33.42 -13.63
N ASN A 125 -2.90 -33.82 -14.77
CA ASN A 125 -4.14 -34.60 -14.80
C ASN A 125 -4.03 -35.94 -14.04
N GLN A 126 -2.93 -36.67 -14.15
CA GLN A 126 -2.76 -37.96 -13.47
C GLN A 126 -2.80 -37.84 -11.95
N ILE A 127 -2.38 -36.71 -11.37
CA ILE A 127 -2.41 -36.51 -9.92
C ILE A 127 -3.71 -35.85 -9.45
N ILE A 128 -4.34 -34.99 -10.24
CA ILE A 128 -5.59 -34.30 -9.85
C ILE A 128 -6.82 -35.16 -10.16
N ALA A 129 -6.94 -35.63 -11.40
CA ALA A 129 -8.07 -36.40 -11.90
C ALA A 129 -7.89 -37.92 -11.76
N LEU A 130 -6.72 -38.37 -11.29
CA LEU A 130 -6.41 -39.79 -11.05
C LEU A 130 -6.64 -40.68 -12.29
N GLY A 131 -6.38 -40.13 -13.48
CA GLY A 131 -6.46 -40.85 -14.76
C GLY A 131 -7.79 -40.69 -15.49
N GLU A 132 -8.73 -39.92 -14.95
CA GLU A 132 -9.93 -39.48 -15.67
C GLU A 132 -9.58 -38.42 -16.73
N GLU A 133 -10.27 -38.45 -17.87
CA GLU A 133 -10.03 -37.51 -18.99
C GLU A 133 -10.42 -36.07 -18.65
N GLU A 134 -11.45 -35.88 -17.81
CA GLU A 134 -11.95 -34.56 -17.41
C GLU A 134 -11.31 -34.10 -16.09
N CYS A 135 -10.85 -32.85 -16.06
CA CYS A 135 -10.35 -32.25 -14.83
C CYS A 135 -11.52 -31.80 -13.94
N PRO A 136 -11.64 -32.33 -12.71
CA PRO A 136 -12.71 -31.93 -11.80
C PRO A 136 -12.52 -30.48 -11.35
N SER A 137 -13.60 -29.80 -10.96
CA SER A 137 -13.54 -28.46 -10.34
C SER A 137 -13.54 -28.61 -8.82
N VAL A 138 -12.34 -28.80 -8.24
CA VAL A 138 -12.17 -29.13 -6.81
C VAL A 138 -10.88 -28.52 -6.22
N GLN A 139 -10.90 -28.28 -4.91
CA GLN A 139 -9.73 -27.94 -4.11
C GLN A 139 -9.37 -29.15 -3.24
N GLY A 140 -8.08 -29.50 -3.14
CA GLY A 140 -7.67 -30.66 -2.35
C GLY A 140 -6.17 -30.95 -2.38
N ALA A 141 -5.84 -32.16 -1.93
CA ALA A 141 -4.48 -32.66 -1.93
C ALA A 141 -4.47 -34.14 -2.28
N ASN A 142 -3.53 -34.54 -3.14
CA ASN A 142 -3.26 -35.93 -3.44
C ASN A 142 -1.80 -36.24 -3.12
N SER A 143 -1.56 -37.48 -2.72
CA SER A 143 -0.24 -37.95 -2.34
C SER A 143 0.36 -38.83 -3.42
N VAL A 144 1.67 -38.67 -3.61
CA VAL A 144 2.53 -39.58 -4.34
C VAL A 144 3.04 -40.62 -3.37
N PHE A 145 2.73 -41.89 -3.64
CA PHE A 145 3.20 -43.02 -2.87
C PHE A 145 4.26 -43.78 -3.65
N ALA A 146 5.42 -44.00 -3.04
CA ALA A 146 6.43 -44.94 -3.50
C ALA A 146 6.42 -46.16 -2.59
N LEU A 147 5.92 -47.28 -3.12
CA LEU A 147 5.58 -48.48 -2.37
C LEU A 147 6.47 -49.66 -2.81
N VAL A 148 6.92 -50.46 -1.85
CA VAL A 148 7.67 -51.70 -2.10
C VAL A 148 6.89 -52.85 -1.48
N ASP A 149 6.45 -53.80 -2.31
CA ASP A 149 5.80 -55.05 -1.93
C ASP A 149 6.79 -56.22 -2.16
N VAL A 150 7.35 -56.71 -1.06
CA VAL A 150 8.33 -57.78 -1.02
C VAL A 150 7.61 -59.13 -1.07
N GLY A 151 7.65 -59.76 -2.24
CA GLY A 151 7.04 -61.08 -2.42
C GLY A 151 5.66 -61.06 -3.08
N GLN A 152 5.18 -59.87 -3.46
CA GLN A 152 3.94 -59.66 -4.22
C GLN A 152 2.70 -60.22 -3.51
N ASP A 153 2.63 -60.00 -2.19
CA ASP A 153 1.54 -60.50 -1.36
C ASP A 153 0.44 -59.45 -1.10
N GLY A 154 0.63 -58.23 -1.62
CA GLY A 154 -0.29 -57.11 -1.48
C GLY A 154 -0.05 -56.28 -0.21
N THR A 155 0.96 -56.62 0.60
CA THR A 155 1.40 -55.85 1.76
C THR A 155 2.63 -55.05 1.39
N PHE A 156 2.67 -53.77 1.79
CA PHE A 156 3.81 -52.89 1.48
C PHE A 156 4.78 -52.81 2.67
N GLU A 157 5.99 -53.33 2.54
CA GLU A 157 7.05 -53.29 3.56
C GLU A 157 7.76 -51.93 3.62
N SER A 158 7.76 -51.18 2.52
CA SER A 158 8.26 -49.81 2.49
C SER A 158 7.22 -48.89 1.86
N THR A 159 6.84 -47.86 2.60
CA THR A 159 5.95 -46.80 2.15
C THR A 159 6.67 -45.48 2.29
N SER A 160 6.74 -44.72 1.20
CA SER A 160 7.16 -43.33 1.24
C SER A 160 6.11 -42.44 0.59
N THR A 161 5.81 -41.29 1.18
CA THR A 161 4.69 -40.43 0.77
C THR A 161 5.11 -38.98 0.63
N PHE A 162 4.66 -38.31 -0.43
CA PHE A 162 4.84 -36.87 -0.69
C PHE A 162 3.51 -36.26 -1.13
N GLU A 163 3.04 -35.23 -0.43
CA GLU A 163 1.74 -34.59 -0.68
C GLU A 163 1.87 -33.43 -1.66
N ILE A 164 0.91 -33.31 -2.57
CA ILE A 164 0.78 -32.21 -3.53
C ILE A 164 -0.62 -31.61 -3.36
N ASN A 165 -0.65 -30.32 -3.01
CA ASN A 165 -1.86 -29.52 -2.96
C ASN A 165 -2.19 -29.01 -4.36
N TYR A 166 -3.48 -28.91 -4.67
CA TYR A 166 -3.97 -28.39 -5.94
C TYR A 166 -5.29 -27.65 -5.74
N ASP A 167 -5.53 -26.69 -6.63
CA ASP A 167 -6.85 -26.07 -6.76
C ASP A 167 -7.21 -25.92 -8.24
N THR A 168 -8.33 -26.51 -8.61
CA THR A 168 -8.89 -26.46 -9.96
C THR A 168 -10.25 -25.77 -10.00
N ARG A 169 -10.75 -25.32 -8.86
CA ARG A 169 -12.01 -24.61 -8.76
C ARG A 169 -11.72 -23.13 -9.01
N ALA A 170 -12.34 -22.58 -10.06
CA ALA A 170 -12.22 -21.16 -10.34
C ALA A 170 -12.88 -20.33 -9.22
N PRO A 171 -12.35 -19.13 -8.91
CA PRO A 171 -12.90 -18.29 -7.85
C PRO A 171 -14.31 -17.81 -8.20
N GLY A 172 -15.15 -17.57 -7.20
CA GLY A 172 -16.42 -16.88 -7.38
C GLY A 172 -16.26 -15.48 -7.99
N VAL A 173 -17.22 -15.08 -8.82
CA VAL A 173 -17.33 -13.70 -9.30
C VAL A 173 -18.21 -12.89 -8.34
N PRO A 174 -17.91 -11.61 -8.07
CA PRO A 174 -18.79 -10.79 -7.24
C PRO A 174 -20.16 -10.62 -7.93
N ASP A 175 -21.26 -10.77 -7.18
CA ASP A 175 -22.63 -10.75 -7.72
C ASP A 175 -23.13 -9.33 -8.02
N ASN A 176 -22.71 -8.33 -7.22
CA ASN A 176 -23.07 -6.92 -7.42
C ASN A 176 -21.83 -6.12 -7.85
N VAL A 177 -21.65 -6.02 -9.17
CA VAL A 177 -20.61 -5.18 -9.77
C VAL A 177 -21.28 -4.08 -10.58
N GLU A 178 -20.94 -2.84 -10.28
CA GLU A 178 -21.46 -1.66 -10.98
C GLU A 178 -20.36 -1.00 -11.82
N LEU A 179 -20.75 -0.50 -12.99
CA LEU A 179 -19.90 0.31 -13.86
C LEU A 179 -20.38 1.75 -13.85
N SER A 180 -19.47 2.69 -13.62
CA SER A 180 -19.73 4.11 -13.81
C SER A 180 -18.59 4.81 -14.55
N GLY A 181 -18.89 5.96 -15.15
CA GLY A 181 -17.91 6.79 -15.85
C GLY A 181 -17.32 7.83 -14.89
N GLY A 182 -15.99 7.98 -14.92
CA GLY A 182 -15.24 9.03 -14.24
C GLY A 182 -14.45 9.89 -15.23
N GLU A 183 -13.73 10.88 -14.72
CA GLU A 183 -12.88 11.77 -15.53
C GLU A 183 -11.79 10.95 -16.22
N GLU A 184 -11.80 10.84 -17.54
CA GLU A 184 -10.86 10.04 -18.33
C GLU A 184 -10.77 8.58 -17.82
N ALA A 185 -11.84 8.06 -17.22
CA ALA A 185 -11.83 6.73 -16.64
C ALA A 185 -13.19 6.03 -16.60
N VAL A 186 -13.12 4.72 -16.39
CA VAL A 186 -14.27 3.91 -15.97
C VAL A 186 -13.99 3.36 -14.57
N ILE A 187 -15.00 3.32 -13.73
CA ILE A 187 -14.92 2.85 -12.34
C ILE A 187 -15.73 1.56 -12.24
N VAL A 188 -15.08 0.52 -11.73
CA VAL A 188 -15.68 -0.77 -11.41
C VAL A 188 -15.87 -0.83 -9.89
N SER A 189 -17.11 -0.72 -9.44
CA SER A 189 -17.49 -0.81 -8.03
C SER A 189 -17.86 -2.25 -7.71
N ILE A 190 -17.22 -2.81 -6.68
CA ILE A 190 -17.34 -4.23 -6.32
C ILE A 190 -17.92 -4.32 -4.90
N ASP A 191 -19.04 -5.03 -4.77
CA ASP A 191 -19.55 -5.48 -3.47
C ASP A 191 -18.86 -6.78 -3.06
N LEU A 192 -18.18 -6.75 -1.91
CA LEU A 192 -17.41 -7.88 -1.38
C LEU A 192 -18.24 -8.76 -0.43
N ASP A 193 -19.47 -8.35 -0.06
CA ASP A 193 -20.24 -9.00 1.01
C ASP A 193 -20.72 -10.43 0.65
N GLU A 194 -20.67 -10.83 -0.62
CA GLU A 194 -21.14 -12.13 -1.13
C GLU A 194 -20.03 -13.04 -1.71
N ILE A 195 -18.75 -12.64 -1.58
CA ILE A 195 -17.65 -13.45 -2.10
C ILE A 195 -17.27 -14.53 -1.08
N GLY A 196 -17.68 -15.78 -1.37
CA GLY A 196 -17.48 -16.94 -0.50
C GLY A 196 -16.08 -17.55 -0.52
N ASP A 197 -15.19 -17.11 -1.42
CA ASP A 197 -13.87 -17.71 -1.65
C ASP A 197 -12.75 -16.82 -1.09
N GLY A 198 -12.06 -17.32 -0.06
CA GLY A 198 -11.01 -16.61 0.67
C GLY A 198 -9.62 -16.66 0.04
N ASP A 199 -9.51 -17.19 -1.18
CA ASP A 199 -8.26 -17.40 -1.93
C ASP A 199 -8.09 -16.45 -3.12
N ILE A 200 -8.93 -15.41 -3.25
CA ILE A 200 -8.72 -14.35 -4.25
C ILE A 200 -7.37 -13.68 -4.03
N GLN A 201 -6.57 -13.65 -5.10
CA GLN A 201 -5.27 -12.99 -5.15
C GLN A 201 -5.37 -11.55 -5.67
N ASN A 202 -6.18 -11.32 -6.70
CA ASN A 202 -6.37 -10.01 -7.32
C ASN A 202 -7.58 -10.01 -8.26
N TYR A 203 -7.97 -8.80 -8.67
CA TYR A 203 -8.92 -8.56 -9.74
C TYR A 203 -8.19 -7.91 -10.92
N GLU A 204 -8.54 -8.29 -12.13
CA GLU A 204 -8.08 -7.67 -13.36
C GLU A 204 -9.27 -7.06 -14.10
N VAL A 205 -9.11 -5.86 -14.65
CA VAL A 205 -10.12 -5.23 -15.49
C VAL A 205 -9.58 -5.13 -16.90
N LEU A 206 -10.18 -5.89 -17.82
CA LEU A 206 -9.86 -5.82 -19.24
C LEU A 206 -10.81 -4.84 -19.92
N CYS A 207 -10.28 -4.06 -20.86
CA CYS A 207 -11.07 -3.06 -21.59
C CYS A 207 -10.70 -2.97 -23.07
N ALA A 208 -11.71 -2.71 -23.91
CA ALA A 208 -11.55 -2.49 -25.34
C ALA A 208 -12.47 -1.35 -25.80
N ALA A 209 -11.99 -0.48 -26.69
CA ALA A 209 -12.84 0.56 -27.25
C ALA A 209 -13.92 -0.06 -28.16
N VAL A 210 -15.16 0.44 -28.12
CA VAL A 210 -16.28 -0.07 -28.92
C VAL A 210 -16.03 0.12 -30.43
N ASP A 211 -15.34 1.19 -30.81
CA ASP A 211 -15.00 1.52 -32.20
C ASP A 211 -13.74 0.81 -32.71
N ALA A 212 -12.87 0.34 -31.81
CA ALA A 212 -11.68 -0.45 -32.10
C ALA A 212 -11.57 -1.71 -31.19
N PRO A 213 -12.54 -2.65 -31.27
CA PRO A 213 -12.68 -3.74 -30.29
C PRO A 213 -11.54 -4.77 -30.32
N ASN A 214 -10.73 -4.78 -31.38
CA ASN A 214 -9.61 -5.70 -31.54
C ASN A 214 -8.25 -5.06 -31.24
N GLU A 215 -8.24 -3.82 -30.75
CA GLU A 215 -7.01 -3.10 -30.41
C GLU A 215 -7.00 -2.82 -28.89
N PRO A 216 -5.90 -3.15 -28.19
CA PRO A 216 -5.71 -2.74 -26.81
C PRO A 216 -5.80 -1.22 -26.65
N VAL A 217 -6.54 -0.77 -25.63
CA VAL A 217 -6.65 0.67 -25.32
C VAL A 217 -5.39 1.18 -24.63
N LYS A 218 -4.65 0.29 -23.95
CA LYS A 218 -3.41 0.57 -23.24
C LYS A 218 -2.37 -0.51 -23.49
N ASP A 219 -1.13 -0.20 -23.14
CA ASP A 219 -0.07 -1.19 -23.05
C ASP A 219 -0.30 -2.11 -21.83
N GLY A 220 -1.00 -3.22 -22.04
CA GLY A 220 -1.15 -4.27 -21.03
C GLY A 220 0.18 -5.00 -20.73
N PRO A 221 0.27 -5.76 -19.63
CA PRO A 221 1.43 -6.58 -19.32
C PRO A 221 1.66 -7.64 -20.39
N SER A 222 2.90 -8.12 -20.50
CA SER A 222 3.24 -9.20 -21.44
C SER A 222 2.75 -10.58 -20.99
N GLN A 223 2.40 -10.73 -19.71
CA GLN A 223 1.93 -11.97 -19.12
C GLN A 223 0.74 -11.69 -18.20
N ALA A 224 -0.23 -12.60 -18.19
CA ALA A 224 -1.37 -12.54 -17.27
C ALA A 224 -0.98 -13.08 -15.88
N PRO A 225 -1.62 -12.57 -14.81
CA PRO A 225 -1.50 -13.15 -13.47
C PRO A 225 -2.26 -14.48 -13.33
N TYR A 226 -2.99 -14.91 -14.36
CA TYR A 226 -3.73 -16.17 -14.43
C TYR A 226 -3.21 -17.07 -15.56
N ASP A 227 -3.42 -18.38 -15.44
CA ASP A 227 -3.04 -19.34 -16.48
C ASP A 227 -4.18 -19.54 -17.48
N ARG A 228 -3.84 -19.42 -18.77
CA ARG A 228 -4.77 -19.71 -19.86
C ARG A 228 -4.33 -20.99 -20.56
N ALA A 229 -5.29 -21.86 -20.86
CA ALA A 229 -5.02 -23.08 -21.62
C ALA A 229 -4.28 -22.81 -22.95
N GLN A 230 -4.62 -21.72 -23.64
CA GLN A 230 -3.96 -21.33 -24.90
C GLN A 230 -2.49 -20.89 -24.78
N ASP A 231 -2.04 -20.52 -23.57
CA ASP A 231 -0.64 -20.14 -23.31
C ASP A 231 0.23 -21.35 -22.95
N ILE A 232 -0.39 -22.50 -22.72
CA ILE A 232 0.31 -23.74 -22.38
C ILE A 232 0.66 -24.47 -23.68
N GLU A 233 1.96 -24.68 -23.91
CA GLU A 233 2.46 -25.34 -25.12
C GLU A 233 1.81 -26.72 -25.32
N GLY A 234 1.30 -26.98 -26.53
CA GLY A 234 0.67 -28.24 -26.88
C GLY A 234 -0.80 -28.38 -26.43
N CYS A 235 -1.35 -27.36 -25.77
CA CYS A 235 -2.75 -27.35 -25.35
C CYS A 235 -3.65 -26.70 -26.41
N ALA A 236 -4.74 -27.38 -26.76
CA ALA A 236 -5.76 -26.88 -27.68
C ALA A 236 -7.09 -26.75 -26.94
N GLY A 237 -7.24 -25.68 -26.17
CA GLY A 237 -8.48 -25.34 -25.47
C GLY A 237 -8.52 -23.84 -25.20
N ALA A 238 -9.63 -23.18 -25.54
CA ALA A 238 -9.91 -21.85 -25.04
C ALA A 238 -10.52 -22.01 -23.65
N PHE A 239 -10.10 -21.20 -22.68
CA PHE A 239 -10.97 -20.89 -21.55
C PHE A 239 -12.15 -20.13 -22.14
N ASP A 240 -13.28 -20.80 -22.32
CA ASP A 240 -14.52 -20.09 -22.63
C ASP A 240 -14.90 -19.34 -21.36
N ILE A 241 -14.98 -18.02 -21.46
CA ILE A 241 -15.65 -17.24 -20.41
C ILE A 241 -17.05 -17.81 -20.32
N ASP A 242 -17.42 -18.31 -19.15
CA ASP A 242 -18.82 -18.52 -18.81
C ASP A 242 -19.40 -17.13 -18.60
N VAL A 243 -19.58 -16.38 -19.71
CA VAL A 243 -20.05 -15.01 -19.65
C VAL A 243 -21.49 -15.16 -19.20
N ALA A 244 -21.71 -15.03 -17.90
CA ALA A 244 -23.02 -15.20 -17.29
C ALA A 244 -24.10 -14.28 -17.91
N ASN A 245 -23.73 -13.38 -18.85
CA ASN A 245 -24.60 -12.54 -19.65
C ASN A 245 -24.12 -12.29 -21.12
N GLY A 246 -23.21 -13.07 -21.70
CA GLY A 246 -22.54 -12.74 -22.97
C GLY A 246 -23.21 -13.29 -24.23
N GLY A 247 -23.94 -12.42 -24.94
CA GLY A 247 -24.22 -12.63 -26.37
C GLY A 247 -22.97 -12.39 -27.25
N PRO A 248 -23.10 -12.48 -28.58
CA PRO A 248 -22.01 -12.33 -29.57
C PRO A 248 -21.37 -10.92 -29.67
N GLU A 249 -21.44 -10.11 -28.60
CA GLU A 249 -20.99 -8.71 -28.56
C GLU A 249 -19.68 -8.49 -27.80
N VAL A 250 -19.12 -9.52 -27.13
CA VAL A 250 -17.82 -9.38 -26.43
C VAL A 250 -16.67 -9.47 -27.44
N PRO A 251 -15.76 -8.48 -27.49
CA PRO A 251 -14.58 -8.51 -28.34
C PRO A 251 -13.69 -9.74 -28.11
N VAL A 252 -13.04 -10.24 -29.17
CA VAL A 252 -12.28 -11.50 -29.11
C VAL A 252 -11.17 -11.43 -28.06
N GLY A 253 -10.38 -10.35 -28.04
CA GLY A 253 -9.30 -10.17 -27.05
C GLY A 253 -9.79 -10.21 -25.61
N LEU A 254 -10.99 -9.67 -25.34
CA LEU A 254 -11.62 -9.76 -24.02
C LEU A 254 -12.12 -11.18 -23.75
N SER A 255 -12.75 -11.83 -24.73
CA SER A 255 -13.29 -13.19 -24.59
C SER A 255 -12.23 -14.27 -24.39
N THR A 256 -11.00 -14.02 -24.86
CA THR A 256 -9.85 -14.93 -24.68
C THR A 256 -8.96 -14.52 -23.50
N LEU A 257 -9.40 -13.55 -22.69
CA LEU A 257 -8.65 -12.98 -21.57
C LEU A 257 -7.22 -12.60 -21.98
N ASP A 258 -7.07 -11.83 -23.06
CA ASP A 258 -5.77 -11.40 -23.58
C ASP A 258 -5.10 -10.38 -22.64
N PRO A 259 -3.88 -10.67 -22.10
CA PRO A 259 -3.20 -9.77 -21.18
C PRO A 259 -2.90 -8.40 -21.78
N SER A 260 -2.80 -8.29 -23.11
CA SER A 260 -2.65 -6.98 -23.77
C SER A 260 -3.85 -6.06 -23.53
N PHE A 261 -5.03 -6.61 -23.23
CA PHE A 261 -6.25 -5.84 -22.96
C PHE A 261 -6.47 -5.54 -21.46
N ILE A 262 -5.56 -5.94 -20.57
CA ILE A 262 -5.62 -5.57 -19.15
C ILE A 262 -5.40 -4.05 -19.02
N CYS A 263 -6.37 -3.36 -18.44
CA CYS A 263 -6.40 -1.90 -18.34
C CYS A 263 -6.24 -1.37 -16.91
N ALA A 264 -6.52 -2.19 -15.90
CA ALA A 264 -6.32 -1.89 -14.47
C ALA A 264 -6.30 -3.18 -13.63
N GLU A 265 -5.72 -3.07 -12.42
CA GLU A 265 -5.63 -4.16 -11.44
C GLU A 265 -6.22 -3.71 -10.09
N GLY A 266 -6.81 -4.64 -9.35
CA GLY A 266 -7.36 -4.42 -8.01
C GLY A 266 -6.84 -5.44 -7.01
N SER A 267 -6.59 -4.99 -5.77
CA SER A 267 -6.26 -5.89 -4.65
C SER A 267 -7.46 -6.78 -4.25
N PRO A 268 -7.27 -7.89 -3.50
CA PRO A 268 -8.37 -8.72 -3.01
C PRO A 268 -9.45 -7.98 -2.23
N SER A 269 -9.09 -6.88 -1.55
CA SER A 269 -10.00 -6.04 -0.77
C SER A 269 -10.45 -4.78 -1.53
N ALA A 270 -10.23 -4.71 -2.84
CA ALA A 270 -10.65 -3.57 -3.64
C ALA A 270 -12.17 -3.55 -3.75
N THR A 271 -12.79 -2.46 -3.29
CA THR A 271 -14.21 -2.16 -3.52
C THR A 271 -14.42 -1.26 -4.74
N ASN A 272 -13.34 -0.68 -5.26
CA ASN A 272 -13.34 0.20 -6.42
C ASN A 272 -12.06 -0.04 -7.22
N ILE A 273 -12.18 -0.28 -8.53
CA ILE A 273 -11.05 -0.37 -9.47
C ILE A 273 -11.26 0.69 -10.55
N ARG A 274 -10.29 1.59 -10.68
CA ARG A 274 -10.36 2.70 -11.63
C ARG A 274 -9.50 2.40 -12.87
N VAL A 275 -10.13 2.47 -14.03
CA VAL A 275 -9.48 2.31 -15.34
C VAL A 275 -9.20 3.70 -15.92
N ASP A 276 -8.03 4.26 -15.59
CA ASP A 276 -7.61 5.63 -16.00
C ASP A 276 -7.25 5.79 -17.48
N GLY A 277 -6.92 7.00 -17.93
CA GLY A 277 -6.29 7.24 -19.25
C GLY A 277 -7.16 6.88 -20.46
N LEU A 278 -8.48 6.88 -20.27
CA LEU A 278 -9.49 6.71 -21.30
C LEU A 278 -9.93 8.07 -21.84
N GLU A 279 -10.57 8.09 -23.00
CA GLU A 279 -11.09 9.33 -23.60
C GLU A 279 -12.53 9.58 -23.15
N ASN A 280 -12.79 10.76 -22.59
CA ASN A 280 -14.15 11.21 -22.25
C ASN A 280 -15.08 11.19 -23.46
N GLY A 281 -16.29 10.64 -23.29
CA GLY A 281 -17.29 10.49 -24.35
C GLY A 281 -17.06 9.31 -25.30
N SER A 282 -15.98 8.55 -25.14
CA SER A 282 -15.74 7.30 -25.88
C SER A 282 -16.28 6.09 -25.11
N GLN A 283 -16.81 5.11 -25.82
CA GLN A 283 -17.42 3.93 -25.21
C GLN A 283 -16.44 2.75 -25.16
N TYR A 284 -16.42 2.04 -24.03
CA TYR A 284 -15.51 0.92 -23.78
C TYR A 284 -16.25 -0.31 -23.27
N HIS A 285 -15.96 -1.47 -23.86
CA HIS A 285 -16.32 -2.77 -23.30
C HIS A 285 -15.47 -3.04 -22.07
N VAL A 286 -16.06 -3.56 -21.00
CA VAL A 286 -15.35 -3.86 -19.74
C VAL A 286 -15.65 -5.28 -19.28
N VAL A 287 -14.59 -6.02 -18.94
CA VAL A 287 -14.65 -7.35 -18.31
C VAL A 287 -13.91 -7.30 -16.99
N LEU A 288 -14.54 -7.80 -15.93
CA LEU A 288 -13.89 -8.06 -14.65
C LEU A 288 -13.44 -9.52 -14.62
N VAL A 289 -12.19 -9.75 -14.22
CA VAL A 289 -11.62 -11.08 -14.02
C VAL A 289 -11.21 -11.19 -12.56
N THR A 290 -11.70 -12.23 -11.89
CA THR A 290 -11.28 -12.61 -10.55
C THR A 290 -10.21 -13.70 -10.66
N VAL A 291 -9.09 -13.52 -9.96
CA VAL A 291 -7.95 -14.43 -10.00
C VAL A 291 -7.68 -14.96 -8.59
N ASP A 292 -7.54 -16.28 -8.45
CA ASP A 292 -7.17 -16.93 -7.19
C ASP A 292 -5.65 -17.10 -7.04
N GLN A 293 -5.21 -17.54 -5.85
CA GLN A 293 -3.80 -17.82 -5.54
C GLN A 293 -3.19 -18.99 -6.33
N GLN A 294 -3.99 -19.77 -7.04
CA GLN A 294 -3.55 -20.87 -7.90
C GLN A 294 -3.56 -20.47 -9.38
N ARG A 295 -3.77 -19.18 -9.68
CA ARG A 295 -3.83 -18.63 -11.04
C ARG A 295 -5.03 -19.14 -11.84
N ASN A 296 -6.07 -19.70 -11.19
CA ASN A 296 -7.35 -19.90 -11.86
C ASN A 296 -8.08 -18.57 -11.96
N ALA A 297 -8.81 -18.39 -13.07
CA ALA A 297 -9.57 -17.18 -13.32
C ALA A 297 -11.04 -17.48 -13.62
N SER A 298 -11.90 -16.59 -13.14
CA SER A 298 -13.30 -16.44 -13.56
C SER A 298 -13.50 -15.05 -14.11
N ALA A 299 -14.36 -14.87 -15.11
CA ALA A 299 -14.56 -13.57 -15.75
C ALA A 299 -16.03 -13.27 -15.99
N THR A 300 -16.41 -12.00 -15.82
CA THR A 300 -17.77 -11.49 -16.03
C THR A 300 -17.71 -10.28 -16.96
N TYR A 301 -18.50 -10.31 -18.04
CA TYR A 301 -18.70 -9.13 -18.88
C TYR A 301 -19.66 -8.17 -18.20
N LEU A 302 -19.18 -6.95 -17.93
CA LEU A 302 -19.92 -5.94 -17.19
C LEU A 302 -20.74 -5.00 -18.09
N GLY A 303 -20.44 -4.98 -19.40
CA GLY A 303 -21.14 -4.16 -20.38
C GLY A 303 -20.25 -3.10 -21.01
N VAL A 304 -20.87 -1.99 -21.39
CA VAL A 304 -20.21 -0.82 -21.99
C VAL A 304 -20.30 0.35 -21.03
N ALA A 305 -19.19 1.02 -20.79
CA ALA A 305 -19.12 2.24 -20.00
C ALA A 305 -18.50 3.38 -20.82
N GLU A 306 -18.82 4.61 -20.42
CA GLU A 306 -18.40 5.84 -21.10
C GLU A 306 -17.82 6.79 -20.04
N PRO A 307 -16.51 7.08 -20.07
CA PRO A 307 -15.89 8.11 -19.25
C PRO A 307 -16.56 9.47 -19.45
N ARG A 308 -16.68 10.23 -18.36
CA ARG A 308 -17.40 11.50 -18.35
C ARG A 308 -16.54 12.58 -17.74
N PRO A 309 -16.62 13.82 -18.27
CA PRO A 309 -15.93 14.93 -17.67
C PRO A 309 -16.45 15.21 -16.25
N ALA A 310 -15.53 15.50 -15.33
CA ALA A 310 -15.74 15.90 -13.97
C ALA A 310 -14.99 17.21 -13.71
N THR A 311 -15.70 18.17 -13.15
CA THR A 311 -15.16 19.45 -12.71
C THR A 311 -14.51 19.28 -11.33
N ASP A 312 -13.20 19.50 -11.26
CA ASP A 312 -12.45 19.48 -10.01
C ASP A 312 -12.53 20.81 -9.24
N PHE A 313 -11.99 20.85 -8.02
CA PHE A 313 -12.00 22.07 -7.19
C PHE A 313 -11.35 23.28 -7.87
N TRP A 314 -10.22 23.08 -8.56
CA TRP A 314 -9.45 24.16 -9.18
C TRP A 314 -10.18 24.74 -10.39
N GLU A 315 -10.81 23.89 -11.19
CA GLU A 315 -11.68 24.31 -12.29
C GLU A 315 -12.89 25.08 -11.75
N LEU A 316 -13.59 24.54 -10.75
CA LEU A 316 -14.73 25.21 -10.13
C LEU A 316 -14.35 26.58 -9.55
N TYR A 317 -13.19 26.67 -8.90
CA TYR A 317 -12.66 27.91 -8.36
C TYR A 317 -12.44 28.98 -9.44
N GLU A 318 -11.79 28.63 -10.55
CA GLU A 318 -11.53 29.55 -11.66
C GLU A 318 -12.82 29.93 -12.41
N GLU A 319 -13.73 28.98 -12.62
CA GLU A 319 -15.03 29.21 -13.27
C GLU A 319 -15.89 30.24 -12.53
N GLU A 320 -15.81 30.26 -11.20
CA GLU A 320 -16.55 31.20 -10.36
C GLU A 320 -15.86 32.56 -10.20
N GLY A 321 -14.76 32.78 -10.92
CA GLY A 321 -14.03 34.03 -10.94
C GLY A 321 -12.95 34.13 -9.86
N GLY A 322 -12.50 32.98 -9.33
CA GLY A 322 -11.30 32.90 -8.52
C GLY A 322 -10.12 33.57 -9.22
N SER A 323 -9.34 34.34 -8.45
CA SER A 323 -8.34 35.25 -9.03
C SER A 323 -6.90 34.70 -9.00
N ALA A 324 -6.68 33.56 -8.33
CA ALA A 324 -5.35 32.99 -8.15
C ALA A 324 -4.82 32.28 -9.41
N GLU A 325 -3.76 32.80 -10.03
CA GLU A 325 -3.23 32.27 -11.30
C GLU A 325 -2.59 30.86 -11.23
N GLY A 326 -2.41 30.30 -10.03
CA GLY A 326 -1.65 29.06 -9.84
C GLY A 326 -0.24 29.09 -10.44
N GLY A 327 0.36 27.91 -10.57
CA GLY A 327 1.72 27.72 -11.09
C GLY A 327 2.87 28.26 -10.22
N CYS A 328 4.06 27.69 -10.44
CA CYS A 328 5.32 28.19 -9.91
C CYS A 328 6.02 29.07 -10.96
N ASN A 329 5.33 30.06 -11.52
CA ASN A 329 6.01 31.03 -12.39
C ASN A 329 7.01 31.81 -11.53
N SER A 330 8.28 31.69 -11.90
CA SER A 330 9.49 32.14 -11.20
C SER A 330 9.64 33.65 -11.02
N GLY A 331 8.56 34.42 -11.14
CA GLY A 331 8.52 35.88 -11.00
C GLY A 331 8.49 36.40 -9.57
N GLY A 332 8.19 35.56 -8.57
CA GLY A 332 8.19 35.93 -7.15
C GLY A 332 9.47 35.50 -6.45
N SER A 333 10.48 36.37 -6.41
CA SER A 333 11.83 36.14 -5.84
C SER A 333 11.88 35.89 -4.31
N ALA A 334 10.74 35.67 -3.64
CA ALA A 334 10.67 35.59 -2.18
C ALA A 334 10.69 34.14 -1.62
N GLY A 335 10.14 33.14 -2.34
CA GLY A 335 10.18 31.73 -1.88
C GLY A 335 11.60 31.16 -1.78
N TRP A 336 12.48 31.54 -2.71
CA TRP A 336 13.89 31.14 -2.69
C TRP A 336 14.68 31.77 -1.54
N LEU A 337 14.29 32.94 -1.03
CA LEU A 337 15.01 33.59 0.08
C LEU A 337 14.77 32.85 1.40
N LEU A 338 13.56 32.33 1.64
CA LEU A 338 13.28 31.45 2.77
C LEU A 338 13.95 30.08 2.58
N ALA A 339 13.91 29.49 1.39
CA ALA A 339 14.62 28.24 1.10
C ALA A 339 16.16 28.37 1.23
N LEU A 340 16.73 29.52 0.86
CA LEU A 340 18.15 29.83 1.04
C LEU A 340 18.49 30.15 2.51
N ALA A 341 17.57 30.78 3.26
CA ALA A 341 17.74 30.99 4.69
C ALA A 341 17.74 29.64 5.45
N VAL A 342 16.79 28.75 5.13
CA VAL A 342 16.72 27.38 5.68
C VAL A 342 17.92 26.55 5.22
N GLY A 343 18.25 26.54 3.93
CA GLY A 343 19.42 25.85 3.39
C GLY A 343 20.75 26.36 3.96
N GLY A 344 20.87 27.68 4.15
CA GLY A 344 22.02 28.34 4.77
C GLY A 344 22.15 28.02 6.26
N LEU A 345 21.02 27.95 6.98
CA LEU A 345 20.96 27.53 8.38
C LEU A 345 21.36 26.05 8.51
N LEU A 346 20.81 25.16 7.66
CA LEU A 346 21.15 23.73 7.62
C LEU A 346 22.62 23.48 7.28
N VAL A 347 23.21 24.22 6.34
CA VAL A 347 24.64 24.13 6.01
C VAL A 347 25.52 24.66 7.14
N ARG A 348 25.08 25.67 7.89
CA ARG A 348 25.78 26.16 9.09
C ARG A 348 25.69 25.17 10.25
N LEU A 349 24.53 24.55 10.46
CA LEU A 349 24.31 23.51 11.47
C LEU A 349 25.12 22.24 11.14
N ARG A 350 25.26 21.88 9.86
CA ARG A 350 26.15 20.80 9.41
C ARG A 350 27.64 21.02 9.73
N ARG A 351 28.07 22.29 9.87
CA ARG A 351 29.46 22.64 10.18
C ARG A 351 29.75 22.72 11.68
N ARG A 352 28.73 22.61 12.55
CA ARG A 352 28.86 22.69 14.01
C ARG A 352 28.02 21.61 14.69
N GLY A 353 28.56 20.40 14.78
CA GLY A 353 28.09 19.37 15.72
C GLY A 353 27.15 18.33 15.14
N ALA A 354 27.59 17.07 15.18
CA ALA A 354 26.89 15.88 14.70
C ALA A 354 25.70 15.43 15.59
N THR A 355 25.03 16.35 16.28
CA THR A 355 23.99 16.02 17.28
C THR A 355 22.55 16.22 16.78
N LEU A 356 22.33 16.89 15.65
CA LEU A 356 20.99 17.20 15.14
C LEU A 356 20.30 16.06 14.36
N LEU A 357 21.05 15.04 13.93
CA LEU A 357 20.49 13.88 13.22
C LEU A 357 19.88 12.83 14.16
N ALA A 358 20.07 12.94 15.47
CA ALA A 358 19.50 12.01 16.44
C ALA A 358 18.04 12.33 16.79
N VAL A 359 17.61 13.61 16.71
CA VAL A 359 16.26 14.03 17.18
C VAL A 359 15.14 13.64 16.20
N LEU A 360 15.45 13.56 14.89
CA LEU A 360 14.48 13.09 13.89
C LEU A 360 14.36 11.55 13.83
N ALA A 361 15.29 10.80 14.43
CA ALA A 361 15.27 9.34 14.45
C ALA A 361 14.49 8.75 15.65
N VAL A 362 14.08 9.57 16.63
CA VAL A 362 13.37 9.12 17.84
C VAL A 362 11.85 8.98 17.64
N LEU A 363 11.27 9.54 16.57
CA LEU A 363 9.82 9.46 16.33
C LEU A 363 9.36 8.21 15.55
N ALA A 364 10.25 7.24 15.31
CA ALA A 364 9.92 5.99 14.60
C ALA A 364 10.19 4.71 15.41
N VAL A 365 10.29 4.81 16.75
CA VAL A 365 10.32 3.63 17.62
C VAL A 365 8.92 3.47 18.23
N PRO A 366 8.19 2.38 17.97
CA PRO A 366 7.06 2.03 18.81
C PRO A 366 7.63 1.75 20.20
N ALA A 367 7.34 2.61 21.16
CA ALA A 367 7.66 2.35 22.55
C ALA A 367 6.87 1.12 22.99
N LEU A 368 7.51 -0.06 22.95
CA LEU A 368 7.21 -1.13 23.88
C LEU A 368 7.56 -0.58 25.26
N ALA A 369 6.61 0.12 25.87
CA ALA A 369 6.68 0.52 27.26
C ALA A 369 6.60 -0.76 28.13
N SER A 370 7.74 -1.43 28.31
CA SER A 370 7.87 -2.39 29.40
C SER A 370 7.98 -1.60 30.69
N ALA A 371 6.85 -1.45 31.39
CA ALA A 371 6.85 -1.03 32.77
C ALA A 371 7.58 -2.08 33.61
N GLN A 372 8.85 -1.85 33.94
CA GLN A 372 9.52 -2.57 35.02
C GLN A 372 9.58 -1.65 36.26
N PRO A 373 9.06 -2.08 37.42
CA PRO A 373 9.20 -1.33 38.65
C PRO A 373 10.61 -1.58 39.20
N TYR A 374 11.46 -0.55 39.20
CA TYR A 374 12.77 -0.61 39.85
C TYR A 374 12.73 0.24 41.13
N TRP A 375 12.56 -0.44 42.27
CA TRP A 375 12.94 0.10 43.58
C TRP A 375 14.27 -0.57 43.93
N ASP A 376 15.37 0.18 43.87
CA ASP A 376 16.34 0.32 44.97
C ASP A 376 17.66 0.93 44.49
N GLU A 377 18.17 1.81 45.35
CA GLU A 377 19.53 2.36 45.38
C GLU A 377 19.91 3.30 44.23
N LEU A 378 19.81 4.60 44.49
CA LEU A 378 20.94 5.54 44.46
C LEU A 378 20.52 6.84 45.16
N ASP A 379 21.06 7.06 46.36
CA ASP A 379 21.26 8.40 46.93
C ASP A 379 22.28 9.13 46.04
N GLU A 380 21.88 9.47 44.81
CA GLU A 380 22.61 10.45 44.00
C GLU A 380 22.16 11.84 44.45
N GLU A 381 23.14 12.56 45.00
CA GLU A 381 23.09 13.96 45.34
C GLU A 381 22.45 14.74 44.18
N ILE A 382 21.17 15.13 44.31
CA ILE A 382 20.51 16.05 43.38
C ILE A 382 21.37 17.30 43.38
N THR A 383 22.24 17.41 42.39
CA THR A 383 23.05 18.59 42.22
C THR A 383 22.04 19.67 41.88
N GLU A 384 21.81 20.63 42.77
CA GLU A 384 21.11 21.88 42.46
C GLU A 384 21.96 22.60 41.38
N GLN A 385 21.89 22.13 40.14
CA GLN A 385 22.26 22.92 38.99
C GLN A 385 21.26 24.07 38.96
N GLY A 386 21.79 25.30 39.02
CA GLY A 386 20.99 26.52 38.90
C GLY A 386 20.12 26.51 37.64
N PRO A 387 19.21 27.49 37.49
CA PRO A 387 18.18 27.48 36.45
C PRO A 387 18.78 27.14 35.08
N SER A 388 18.35 26.01 34.51
CA SER A 388 18.73 25.57 33.17
C SER A 388 18.36 26.66 32.17
N ARG A 389 19.24 26.87 31.19
CA ARG A 389 19.03 27.83 30.11
C ARG A 389 18.90 27.04 28.82
N PRO A 390 17.74 26.43 28.55
CA PRO A 390 17.56 25.69 27.33
C PRO A 390 17.78 26.63 26.15
N MET A 391 18.53 26.16 25.18
CA MET A 391 18.84 26.88 23.94
C MET A 391 17.87 26.51 22.83
N TRP A 392 17.21 25.35 22.96
CA TRP A 392 16.31 24.84 21.94
C TRP A 392 14.95 24.47 22.54
N ASN A 393 13.91 24.65 21.74
CA ASN A 393 12.62 24.03 21.99
C ASN A 393 12.16 23.28 20.73
N VAL A 394 11.62 22.08 20.90
CA VAL A 394 10.97 21.32 19.83
C VAL A 394 9.54 21.07 20.24
N GLY A 395 8.60 21.39 19.35
CA GLY A 395 7.16 21.24 19.60
C GLY A 395 6.45 20.50 18.49
N ILE A 396 5.41 19.76 18.84
CA ILE A 396 4.44 19.19 17.89
C ILE A 396 3.07 19.76 18.26
N LYS A 397 2.32 20.25 17.28
CA LYS A 397 0.98 20.77 17.47
C LYS A 397 -0.02 20.28 16.43
N LEU A 398 -1.26 20.27 16.86
CA LEU A 398 -2.43 19.91 16.08
C LEU A 398 -3.58 20.89 16.36
N GLY A 399 -4.35 21.20 15.35
CA GLY A 399 -5.46 22.16 15.45
C GLY A 399 -6.43 22.05 14.27
N PRO A 400 -7.67 22.53 14.41
CA PRO A 400 -8.58 22.67 13.28
C PRO A 400 -8.01 23.67 12.26
N TYR A 401 -8.31 23.47 10.99
CA TYR A 401 -7.91 24.35 9.90
C TYR A 401 -8.97 24.36 8.80
N THR A 402 -9.34 25.58 8.41
CA THR A 402 -10.17 25.89 7.25
C THR A 402 -9.56 27.11 6.58
N PRO A 403 -9.13 27.02 5.32
CA PRO A 403 -8.50 28.13 4.63
C PRO A 403 -9.51 29.23 4.30
N SER A 404 -9.06 30.47 4.31
CA SER A 404 -9.81 31.66 3.89
C SER A 404 -9.98 31.80 2.37
N ILE A 405 -10.05 30.70 1.62
CA ILE A 405 -10.16 30.72 0.15
C ILE A 405 -11.51 31.34 -0.27
N ASP A 406 -12.57 30.98 0.44
CA ASP A 406 -13.92 31.41 0.09
C ASP A 406 -14.20 32.89 0.40
N ASP A 407 -13.29 33.59 1.09
CA ASP A 407 -13.44 35.01 1.44
C ASP A 407 -13.48 35.95 0.22
N GLU A 408 -12.97 35.50 -0.95
CA GLU A 408 -13.05 36.28 -2.19
C GLU A 408 -14.42 36.19 -2.89
N PHE A 409 -15.28 35.24 -2.47
CA PHE A 409 -16.59 34.99 -3.06
C PHE A 409 -17.73 35.51 -2.17
N SER A 410 -18.90 35.73 -2.78
CA SER A 410 -20.11 36.08 -2.05
C SER A 410 -20.99 34.85 -1.80
N GLY A 411 -21.14 34.43 -0.56
CA GLY A 411 -21.98 33.27 -0.19
C GLY A 411 -21.15 32.03 0.16
N GLU A 412 -21.68 30.85 -0.13
CA GLU A 412 -20.95 29.59 0.01
C GLU A 412 -19.95 29.48 -1.16
N GLY A 413 -18.66 29.51 -0.85
CA GLY A 413 -17.62 29.49 -1.89
C GLY A 413 -17.32 28.08 -2.41
N PRO A 414 -16.44 27.98 -3.42
CA PRO A 414 -16.08 26.71 -4.04
C PRO A 414 -15.37 25.75 -3.08
N PHE A 415 -14.61 26.24 -2.08
CA PHE A 415 -13.90 25.39 -1.14
C PHE A 415 -14.86 24.68 -0.18
N GLU A 416 -15.79 25.43 0.42
CA GLU A 416 -16.84 24.91 1.29
C GLU A 416 -17.77 23.97 0.52
N ARG A 417 -18.20 24.33 -0.71
CA ARG A 417 -19.03 23.43 -1.52
C ARG A 417 -18.34 22.14 -1.89
N THR A 418 -17.03 22.16 -2.13
CA THR A 418 -16.28 20.95 -2.53
C THR A 418 -15.93 20.07 -1.33
N PHE A 419 -15.29 20.66 -0.33
CA PHE A 419 -14.71 19.94 0.80
C PHE A 419 -15.59 19.95 2.07
N GLY A 420 -16.70 20.68 2.05
CA GLY A 420 -17.60 20.86 3.19
C GLY A 420 -17.10 21.87 4.22
N SER A 421 -18.02 22.29 5.08
CA SER A 421 -17.82 23.33 6.11
C SER A 421 -17.08 22.87 7.38
N LYS A 422 -16.79 21.57 7.51
CA LYS A 422 -16.08 21.04 8.67
C LYS A 422 -14.59 21.37 8.60
N ASP A 423 -14.04 21.81 9.72
CA ASP A 423 -12.59 21.99 9.86
C ASP A 423 -11.87 20.67 9.63
N GLY A 424 -10.75 20.71 8.89
CA GLY A 424 -9.84 19.59 8.83
C GLY A 424 -8.72 19.73 9.87
N LEU A 425 -7.90 18.69 10.01
CA LEU A 425 -6.79 18.69 10.97
C LEU A 425 -5.52 19.27 10.32
N MET A 426 -4.89 20.23 10.98
CA MET A 426 -3.55 20.73 10.65
C MET A 426 -2.56 20.18 11.67
N THR A 427 -1.45 19.62 11.19
CA THR A 427 -0.34 19.15 12.04
C THR A 427 0.89 19.97 11.74
N GLN A 428 1.62 20.42 12.77
CA GLN A 428 2.86 21.17 12.60
C GLN A 428 3.93 20.75 13.61
N VAL A 429 5.19 20.92 13.20
CA VAL A 429 6.39 20.75 14.03
C VAL A 429 7.11 22.10 14.10
N ASP A 430 7.42 22.51 15.32
CA ASP A 430 8.12 23.75 15.63
C ASP A 430 9.53 23.46 16.15
N VAL A 431 10.52 24.22 15.69
CA VAL A 431 11.87 24.24 16.26
C VAL A 431 12.23 25.68 16.60
N GLU A 432 12.45 25.95 17.89
CA GLU A 432 12.82 27.26 18.42
C GLU A 432 14.28 27.26 18.87
N TRP A 433 14.99 28.34 18.55
CA TRP A 433 16.36 28.60 19.00
C TRP A 433 16.40 29.91 19.79
N PHE A 434 16.79 29.82 21.06
CA PHE A 434 16.90 30.97 21.96
C PHE A 434 18.32 31.51 22.00
N PHE A 435 18.45 32.84 21.92
CA PHE A 435 19.75 33.53 21.92
C PHE A 435 19.83 34.67 22.96
N ALA A 436 18.71 35.05 23.58
CA ALA A 436 18.67 36.08 24.61
C ALA A 436 17.63 35.74 25.69
N TYR A 437 17.90 36.16 26.92
CA TYR A 437 17.06 35.80 28.08
C TYR A 437 16.59 37.00 28.95
N PRO A 438 15.91 38.02 28.39
CA PRO A 438 15.43 39.16 29.16
C PRO A 438 14.12 38.80 29.90
N ALA A 439 14.25 38.32 31.15
CA ALA A 439 13.12 37.85 31.98
C ALA A 439 12.28 36.73 31.32
N GLY A 440 12.89 35.99 30.40
CA GLY A 440 12.22 34.99 29.57
C GLY A 440 13.20 34.44 28.55
N GLN A 441 12.70 33.86 27.47
CA GLN A 441 13.48 33.35 26.35
C GLN A 441 13.07 34.09 25.08
N LEU A 442 14.04 34.73 24.40
CA LEU A 442 13.87 35.37 23.11
C LEU A 442 14.63 34.56 22.05
N GLY A 443 13.93 34.22 20.97
CA GLY A 443 14.46 33.32 19.95
C GLY A 443 13.88 33.51 18.57
N LEU A 444 14.33 32.63 17.66
CA LEU A 444 13.74 32.42 16.35
C LEU A 444 13.07 31.04 16.32
N ALA A 445 11.94 30.91 15.64
CA ALA A 445 11.26 29.63 15.44
C ALA A 445 11.03 29.35 13.95
N LEU A 446 11.29 28.11 13.56
CA LEU A 446 10.93 27.55 12.27
C LEU A 446 9.78 26.56 12.48
N SER A 447 8.68 26.73 11.74
CA SER A 447 7.54 25.79 11.75
C SER A 447 7.36 25.15 10.39
N LEU A 448 7.06 23.85 10.37
CA LEU A 448 6.70 23.08 9.18
C LEU A 448 5.39 22.34 9.44
N GLY A 449 4.44 22.43 8.52
CA GLY A 449 3.11 21.86 8.66
C GLY A 449 2.65 20.99 7.50
N PHE A 450 1.56 20.27 7.74
CA PHE A 450 0.83 19.55 6.71
C PHE A 450 -0.68 19.56 7.00
N HIS A 451 -1.45 19.75 5.94
CA HIS A 451 -2.89 19.59 5.91
C HIS A 451 -3.34 19.00 4.57
N SER A 452 -4.38 18.17 4.61
CA SER A 452 -5.00 17.59 3.43
C SER A 452 -6.51 17.49 3.64
N LYS A 453 -7.28 17.78 2.60
CA LYS A 453 -8.73 17.61 2.58
C LYS A 453 -9.15 17.09 1.20
N SER A 454 -10.09 16.17 1.16
CA SER A 454 -10.59 15.55 -0.07
C SER A 454 -12.11 15.65 -0.10
N GLY A 455 -12.68 15.76 -1.29
CA GLY A 455 -14.12 15.83 -1.50
C GLY A 455 -14.49 15.39 -2.92
N GLY A 456 -15.73 14.92 -3.08
CA GLY A 456 -16.23 14.50 -4.39
C GLY A 456 -16.21 15.64 -5.40
N ALA A 457 -15.74 15.34 -6.61
CA ALA A 457 -15.79 16.24 -7.76
C ALA A 457 -17.24 16.41 -8.27
N PHE A 458 -17.43 17.29 -9.24
CA PHE A 458 -18.73 17.59 -9.80
C PHE A 458 -18.85 17.12 -11.23
N THR A 459 -20.05 16.81 -11.68
CA THR A 459 -20.40 16.68 -13.09
C THR A 459 -21.50 17.68 -13.41
N ARG A 460 -21.73 17.95 -14.69
CA ARG A 460 -22.84 18.82 -15.14
C ARG A 460 -23.93 17.97 -15.77
N ASP A 461 -25.17 18.23 -15.37
CA ASP A 461 -26.33 17.63 -16.03
C ASP A 461 -26.67 18.32 -17.36
N GLU A 462 -27.72 17.84 -18.05
CA GLU A 462 -28.16 18.38 -19.33
C GLU A 462 -28.57 19.87 -19.26
N ASP A 463 -28.96 20.34 -18.07
CA ASP A 463 -29.34 21.73 -17.81
C ASP A 463 -28.13 22.60 -17.40
N GLY A 464 -26.96 21.98 -17.21
CA GLY A 464 -25.69 22.61 -16.84
C GLY A 464 -25.48 22.79 -15.33
N GLU A 465 -26.37 22.24 -14.51
CA GLU A 465 -26.29 22.32 -13.05
C GLU A 465 -25.22 21.36 -12.51
N LEU A 466 -24.48 21.81 -11.49
CA LEU A 466 -23.44 21.01 -10.87
C LEU A 466 -24.06 19.95 -9.94
N GLN A 467 -23.76 18.68 -10.23
CA GLN A 467 -24.11 17.55 -9.38
C GLN A 467 -22.84 16.91 -8.84
N ARG A 468 -22.82 16.61 -7.55
CA ARG A 468 -21.67 15.92 -6.94
C ARG A 468 -21.64 14.47 -7.42
N ILE A 469 -20.47 13.99 -7.81
CA ILE A 469 -20.25 12.58 -8.17
C ILE A 469 -20.09 11.77 -6.88
N GLU A 470 -20.86 10.69 -6.74
CA GLU A 470 -20.84 9.84 -5.54
C GLU A 470 -19.76 8.72 -5.62
N ASP A 471 -19.29 8.37 -6.82
CA ASP A 471 -18.54 7.14 -7.12
C ASP A 471 -17.01 7.25 -6.99
N GLY A 472 -16.49 7.76 -5.87
CA GLY A 472 -15.04 7.73 -5.61
C GLY A 472 -14.20 8.75 -6.39
N GLU A 473 -14.81 9.52 -7.30
CA GLU A 473 -14.20 10.66 -7.99
C GLU A 473 -13.95 11.82 -7.02
N ASN A 474 -12.76 11.85 -6.42
CA ASN A 474 -12.39 12.86 -5.44
C ASN A 474 -11.32 13.83 -5.98
N THR A 475 -11.57 15.12 -5.77
CA THR A 475 -10.53 16.16 -5.83
C THR A 475 -9.92 16.34 -4.42
N SER A 476 -8.65 16.71 -4.33
CA SER A 476 -7.96 16.88 -3.04
C SER A 476 -7.15 18.16 -2.98
N PHE A 477 -7.26 18.87 -1.87
CA PHE A 477 -6.43 20.02 -1.52
C PHE A 477 -5.38 19.61 -0.50
N ARG A 478 -4.11 19.90 -0.77
CA ARG A 478 -2.99 19.67 0.15
C ARG A 478 -2.21 20.95 0.38
N LEU A 479 -1.83 21.19 1.62
CA LEU A 479 -1.13 22.39 2.06
C LEU A 479 0.09 22.02 2.90
N TYR A 480 1.18 22.74 2.67
CA TYR A 480 2.46 22.62 3.38
C TYR A 480 2.87 23.98 3.94
N PRO A 481 2.37 24.35 5.12
CA PRO A 481 2.78 25.56 5.82
C PRO A 481 4.27 25.56 6.19
N THR A 482 4.96 26.67 5.92
CA THR A 482 6.31 26.92 6.43
C THR A 482 6.38 28.32 7.00
N THR A 483 6.81 28.48 8.25
CA THR A 483 6.94 29.80 8.87
C THR A 483 8.29 30.03 9.54
N LEU A 484 8.74 31.28 9.48
CA LEU A 484 9.92 31.76 10.20
C LEU A 484 9.49 32.93 11.08
N SER A 485 9.61 32.79 12.39
CA SER A 485 9.09 33.76 13.36
C SER A 485 10.10 34.13 14.44
N ALA A 486 9.92 35.31 15.02
CA ALA A 486 10.51 35.65 16.30
C ALA A 486 9.57 35.17 17.41
N VAL A 487 10.13 34.55 18.45
CA VAL A 487 9.38 34.02 19.59
C VAL A 487 9.88 34.64 20.88
N TYR A 488 8.95 34.99 21.76
CA TYR A 488 9.24 35.37 23.14
C TYR A 488 8.40 34.57 24.12
N ARG A 489 9.07 33.89 25.07
CA ARG A 489 8.46 33.08 26.13
C ARG A 489 8.77 33.70 27.48
N LEU A 490 7.76 34.02 28.28
CA LEU A 490 7.91 34.62 29.60
C LEU A 490 8.11 33.54 30.66
N THR A 491 9.34 33.03 30.79
CA THR A 491 9.68 31.96 31.75
C THR A 491 9.83 32.46 33.19
N LEU A 492 9.87 33.77 33.43
CA LEU A 492 9.97 34.39 34.76
C LEU A 492 8.98 33.81 35.78
N LEU A 493 7.76 33.52 35.32
CA LEU A 493 6.69 32.98 36.16
C LEU A 493 7.06 31.61 36.74
N ASP A 494 7.68 30.75 35.94
CA ASP A 494 8.13 29.44 36.41
C ASP A 494 9.46 29.54 37.14
N ASP A 495 10.44 30.21 36.52
CA ASP A 495 11.83 30.25 36.98
C ASP A 495 12.00 30.98 38.33
N GLN A 496 11.18 32.01 38.61
CA GLN A 496 11.31 32.83 39.84
C GLN A 496 10.08 32.75 40.75
N LEU A 497 8.88 32.64 40.19
CA LEU A 497 7.64 32.67 40.96
C LEU A 497 7.08 31.26 41.23
N GLY A 498 7.65 30.22 40.61
CA GLY A 498 7.25 28.82 40.81
C GLY A 498 5.86 28.49 40.26
N ILE A 499 5.34 29.31 39.35
CA ILE A 499 4.07 29.08 38.66
C ILE A 499 4.40 28.38 37.33
N PRO A 500 3.96 27.13 37.10
CA PRO A 500 4.39 26.31 35.95
C PRO A 500 3.71 26.71 34.63
N VAL A 501 3.61 28.01 34.37
CA VAL A 501 2.89 28.60 33.26
C VAL A 501 3.83 29.57 32.54
N VAL A 502 4.00 29.36 31.24
CA VAL A 502 4.87 30.15 30.37
C VAL A 502 4.01 30.75 29.24
N PRO A 503 3.51 31.99 29.41
CA PRO A 503 2.91 32.73 28.32
C PRO A 503 3.95 33.03 27.25
N TYR A 504 3.56 32.95 25.99
CA TYR A 504 4.45 33.24 24.87
C TYR A 504 3.71 33.89 23.70
N GLY A 505 4.48 34.51 22.81
CA GLY A 505 3.99 35.05 21.56
C GLY A 505 5.00 34.84 20.44
N ARG A 506 4.47 34.69 19.21
CA ARG A 506 5.23 34.52 17.98
C ARG A 506 4.75 35.53 16.94
N LEU A 507 5.67 36.06 16.15
CA LEU A 507 5.35 36.89 15.00
C LEU A 507 6.38 36.65 13.89
N GLY A 508 5.92 36.35 12.68
CA GLY A 508 6.80 35.92 11.61
C GLY A 508 6.23 36.03 10.21
N LEU A 509 7.04 35.60 9.25
CA LEU A 509 6.68 35.44 7.86
C LEU A 509 6.25 33.99 7.59
N ALA A 510 5.24 33.84 6.76
CA ALA A 510 4.68 32.55 6.36
C ALA A 510 4.79 32.35 4.84
N TYR A 511 5.06 31.13 4.42
CA TYR A 511 4.97 30.66 3.05
C TYR A 511 4.23 29.33 3.02
N TYR A 512 3.04 29.31 2.43
CA TYR A 512 2.21 28.11 2.36
C TYR A 512 2.21 27.61 0.93
N TYR A 513 2.82 26.46 0.70
CA TYR A 513 2.75 25.77 -0.58
C TYR A 513 1.48 24.92 -0.64
N TRP A 514 0.73 25.03 -1.72
CA TRP A 514 -0.53 24.30 -1.92
C TRP A 514 -0.52 23.56 -3.25
N GLN A 515 -1.26 22.45 -3.29
CA GLN A 515 -1.49 21.65 -4.49
C GLN A 515 -2.91 21.06 -4.44
N ILE A 516 -3.53 21.00 -5.61
CA ILE A 516 -4.87 20.52 -5.86
C ILE A 516 -4.76 19.40 -6.89
N THR A 517 -5.41 18.29 -6.63
CA THR A 517 -5.47 17.16 -7.56
C THR A 517 -6.87 16.97 -8.10
N ARG A 518 -6.95 16.62 -9.38
CA ARG A 518 -8.18 16.20 -10.06
C ARG A 518 -8.56 14.76 -9.67
N PRO A 519 -9.76 14.26 -10.02
CA PRO A 519 -10.06 12.83 -9.95
C PRO A 519 -8.99 12.00 -10.67
N GLY A 520 -8.63 10.83 -10.11
CA GLY A 520 -7.46 10.05 -10.55
C GLY A 520 -6.12 10.47 -9.90
N GLY A 521 -6.07 11.62 -9.22
CA GLY A 521 -4.95 12.00 -8.34
C GLY A 521 -3.81 12.80 -8.98
N ASP A 522 -3.88 13.03 -10.29
CA ASP A 522 -2.99 13.94 -11.00
C ASP A 522 -3.17 15.40 -10.57
N LEU A 523 -2.19 16.25 -10.87
CA LEU A 523 -2.30 17.68 -10.62
C LEU A 523 -3.43 18.29 -11.46
N ALA A 524 -4.33 19.03 -10.82
CA ALA A 524 -5.40 19.75 -11.50
C ALA A 524 -4.84 20.81 -12.46
N GLU A 525 -5.46 20.97 -13.62
CA GLU A 525 -5.10 21.96 -14.64
C GLU A 525 -6.39 22.47 -15.28
N THR A 526 -6.52 23.79 -15.48
CA THR A 526 -7.66 24.36 -16.19
C THR A 526 -7.43 24.41 -17.69
N ASP A 527 -8.50 24.54 -18.48
CA ASP A 527 -8.46 24.75 -19.94
C ASP A 527 -7.55 25.89 -20.39
N SER A 528 -7.33 26.88 -19.53
CA SER A 528 -6.46 28.03 -19.79
C SER A 528 -4.97 27.75 -19.53
N GLY A 529 -4.62 26.54 -19.06
CA GLY A 529 -3.27 26.11 -18.67
C GLY A 529 -2.87 26.50 -17.24
N GLY A 530 -3.83 26.95 -16.42
CA GLY A 530 -3.61 27.28 -15.02
C GLY A 530 -3.42 26.01 -14.20
N LYS A 531 -2.26 25.86 -13.54
CA LYS A 531 -1.94 24.65 -12.76
C LYS A 531 -2.40 24.81 -11.32
N GLY A 532 -3.12 23.82 -10.79
CA GLY A 532 -3.61 23.72 -9.40
C GLY A 532 -2.50 23.49 -8.38
N ARG A 533 -1.39 24.22 -8.46
CA ARG A 533 -0.35 24.28 -7.43
C ARG A 533 0.20 25.69 -7.35
N GLY A 534 0.61 26.10 -6.17
CA GLY A 534 1.19 27.43 -6.00
C GLY A 534 1.74 27.65 -4.61
N GLY A 535 2.10 28.90 -4.34
CA GLY A 535 2.56 29.30 -3.03
C GLY A 535 2.11 30.71 -2.70
N SER A 536 1.60 30.88 -1.48
CA SER A 536 1.16 32.17 -0.95
C SER A 536 2.09 32.60 0.18
N LEU A 537 2.47 33.88 0.16
CA LEU A 537 3.28 34.49 1.21
C LEU A 537 2.40 35.31 2.13
N GLY A 538 2.83 35.51 3.36
CA GLY A 538 2.08 36.30 4.32
C GLY A 538 2.80 36.48 5.63
N TRP A 539 2.03 36.80 6.67
CA TRP A 539 2.51 36.87 8.04
C TRP A 539 1.69 35.95 8.93
N GLN A 540 2.31 35.50 10.02
CA GLN A 540 1.66 34.69 11.03
C GLN A 540 2.01 35.23 12.41
N GLY A 541 1.00 35.39 13.25
CA GLY A 541 1.12 35.75 14.65
C GLY A 541 0.41 34.73 15.53
N SER A 542 1.03 34.36 16.65
CA SER A 542 0.38 33.53 17.65
C SER A 542 0.61 34.02 19.07
N ILE A 543 -0.35 33.75 19.93
CA ILE A 543 -0.24 33.94 21.38
C ILE A 543 -0.64 32.64 22.06
N GLY A 544 0.15 32.20 23.02
CA GLY A 544 -0.07 30.91 23.65
C GLY A 544 0.38 30.86 25.10
N VAL A 545 0.04 29.75 25.72
CA VAL A 545 0.44 29.41 27.08
C VAL A 545 0.94 27.98 27.09
N ALA A 546 2.14 27.77 27.61
CA ALA A 546 2.70 26.45 27.87
C ALA A 546 2.67 26.15 29.36
N VAL A 547 2.38 24.90 29.72
CA VAL A 547 2.42 24.38 31.09
C VAL A 547 3.55 23.36 31.17
N ARG A 548 4.48 23.63 32.09
CA ARG A 548 5.68 22.85 32.36
C ARG A 548 5.33 21.65 33.27
N ALA A 549 5.56 20.43 32.79
CA ALA A 549 5.05 19.19 33.39
C ALA A 549 5.87 18.70 34.59
N GLU A 550 7.03 19.27 34.84
CA GLU A 550 7.96 18.87 35.91
C GLU A 550 7.37 19.10 37.30
N ARG A 551 6.39 20.02 37.42
CA ARG A 551 5.64 20.23 38.67
C ARG A 551 4.48 19.25 38.87
N ILE A 552 4.14 18.48 37.83
CA ILE A 552 3.09 17.45 37.87
C ILE A 552 3.72 16.09 38.21
N ASP A 553 4.85 15.76 37.57
CA ASP A 553 5.61 14.52 37.82
C ASP A 553 7.13 14.79 37.74
N GLU A 554 7.73 14.96 38.91
CA GLU A 554 9.17 15.24 39.06
C GLU A 554 10.04 14.03 38.68
N ALA A 555 9.56 12.82 38.92
CA ALA A 555 10.32 11.59 38.66
C ALA A 555 10.43 11.31 37.15
N ALA A 556 9.33 11.48 36.42
CA ALA A 556 9.33 11.37 34.96
C ALA A 556 10.21 12.44 34.30
N ALA A 557 10.16 13.68 34.82
CA ALA A 557 11.00 14.76 34.33
C ALA A 557 12.50 14.51 34.58
N ALA A 558 12.86 13.93 35.73
CA ALA A 558 14.24 13.58 36.06
C ALA A 558 14.80 12.48 35.12
N SER A 559 14.01 11.46 34.80
CA SER A 559 14.38 10.43 33.81
C SER A 559 14.58 11.04 32.42
N LEU A 560 13.64 11.89 31.95
CA LEU A 560 13.77 12.57 30.65
C LEU A 560 15.03 13.44 30.56
N ARG A 561 15.39 14.13 31.65
CA ARG A 561 16.62 14.93 31.72
C ARG A 561 17.88 14.07 31.67
N ASN A 562 17.93 13.00 32.46
CA ASN A 562 19.11 12.14 32.57
C ASN A 562 19.34 11.28 31.32
N GLU A 563 18.27 10.82 30.67
CA GLU A 563 18.34 9.92 29.52
C GLU A 563 18.41 10.67 28.18
N PHE A 564 17.63 11.75 28.03
CA PHE A 564 17.45 12.44 26.74
C PHE A 564 17.99 13.88 26.71
N GLY A 565 18.49 14.39 27.83
CA GLY A 565 18.96 15.78 27.93
C GLY A 565 17.83 16.80 27.80
N VAL A 566 16.59 16.40 28.12
CA VAL A 566 15.43 17.29 28.11
C VAL A 566 15.41 18.09 29.40
N ASP A 567 15.63 19.40 29.30
CA ASP A 567 15.54 20.32 30.44
C ASP A 567 14.10 20.45 30.92
N HIS A 568 13.17 20.62 29.97
CA HIS A 568 11.74 20.76 30.25
C HIS A 568 10.84 20.02 29.28
N ALA A 569 9.72 19.50 29.76
CA ALA A 569 8.65 18.93 28.95
C ALA A 569 7.32 19.59 29.31
N GLY A 570 6.47 19.86 28.33
CA GLY A 570 5.23 20.58 28.58
C GLY A 570 4.14 20.34 27.53
N PHE A 571 2.96 20.85 27.87
CA PHE A 571 1.82 20.96 26.97
C PHE A 571 1.54 22.43 26.70
N TYR A 572 1.05 22.77 25.52
CA TYR A 572 0.69 24.15 25.22
C TYR A 572 -0.60 24.25 24.42
N ALA A 573 -1.21 25.43 24.51
CA ALA A 573 -2.26 25.87 23.62
C ALA A 573 -1.92 27.27 23.08
N GLU A 574 -2.16 27.50 21.79
CA GLU A 574 -1.98 28.81 21.14
C GLU A 574 -3.19 29.19 20.30
N LEU A 575 -3.52 30.48 20.29
CA LEU A 575 -4.36 31.11 19.27
C LEU A 575 -3.45 31.61 18.15
N ASN A 576 -3.79 31.26 16.92
CA ASN A 576 -3.01 31.55 15.73
C ASN A 576 -3.83 32.38 14.74
N LEU A 577 -3.23 33.44 14.24
CA LEU A 577 -3.73 34.26 13.15
C LEU A 577 -2.70 34.23 12.02
N ALA A 578 -3.09 33.69 10.87
CA ALA A 578 -2.26 33.62 9.68
C ALA A 578 -2.97 34.33 8.52
N GLU A 579 -2.38 35.40 8.01
CA GLU A 579 -2.86 36.09 6.81
C GLU A 579 -1.87 35.76 5.69
N VAL A 580 -2.22 34.76 4.87
CA VAL A 580 -1.35 34.14 3.87
C VAL A 580 -2.03 34.17 2.50
N ASP A 581 -2.16 35.38 1.98
CA ASP A 581 -2.91 35.79 0.79
C ASP A 581 -2.01 36.48 -0.27
N GLY A 582 -0.70 36.31 -0.16
CA GLY A 582 0.26 37.03 -0.98
C GLY A 582 0.47 38.49 -0.60
N PHE A 583 0.17 38.86 0.65
CA PHE A 583 0.14 40.25 1.15
C PHE A 583 -0.93 41.09 0.43
N GLY A 584 -2.14 40.54 0.32
CA GLY A 584 -3.29 41.14 -0.36
C GLY A 584 -3.22 41.08 -1.89
N SER A 585 -2.48 40.13 -2.44
CA SER A 585 -2.34 39.98 -3.89
C SER A 585 -3.49 39.14 -4.45
N GLY A 586 -4.32 39.71 -5.33
CA GLY A 586 -5.40 38.97 -5.98
C GLY A 586 -4.92 37.75 -6.80
N SER A 587 -3.68 37.74 -7.29
CA SER A 587 -3.14 36.57 -8.01
C SER A 587 -2.62 35.43 -7.11
N LYS A 588 -2.99 35.42 -5.82
CA LYS A 588 -2.57 34.42 -4.84
C LYS A 588 -3.74 33.91 -4.05
N LEU A 589 -3.78 32.59 -3.89
CA LEU A 589 -4.81 31.90 -3.12
C LEU A 589 -4.71 32.30 -1.65
N SER A 590 -5.83 32.66 -1.04
CA SER A 590 -5.93 33.02 0.38
C SER A 590 -5.98 31.74 1.23
N VAL A 591 -4.82 31.27 1.69
CA VAL A 591 -4.69 30.01 2.44
C VAL A 591 -4.41 30.25 3.94
N GLY A 592 -4.67 31.47 4.40
CA GLY A 592 -4.60 31.83 5.81
C GLY A 592 -5.78 31.27 6.61
N ASP A 593 -5.73 31.47 7.93
CA ASP A 593 -6.79 31.11 8.86
C ASP A 593 -6.68 31.85 10.20
N PHE A 594 -7.75 31.80 10.99
CA PHE A 594 -7.73 32.12 12.41
C PHE A 594 -8.19 30.90 13.20
N THR A 595 -7.29 30.30 13.95
CA THR A 595 -7.52 29.01 14.61
C THR A 595 -6.83 28.91 15.97
N TRP A 596 -6.95 27.76 16.63
CA TRP A 596 -6.18 27.39 17.80
C TRP A 596 -5.42 26.09 17.56
N PHE A 597 -4.28 25.95 18.23
CA PHE A 597 -3.49 24.74 18.25
C PHE A 597 -3.29 24.28 19.70
N ALA A 598 -3.18 22.97 19.89
CA ALA A 598 -2.65 22.39 21.12
C ALA A 598 -1.53 21.40 20.79
N GLY A 599 -0.61 21.23 21.72
CA GLY A 599 0.59 20.45 21.45
C GLY A 599 1.41 20.11 22.68
N VAL A 600 2.53 19.43 22.41
CA VAL A 600 3.57 19.09 23.39
C VAL A 600 4.88 19.71 22.96
N ASN A 601 5.71 20.11 23.92
CA ASN A 601 7.01 20.71 23.67
C ASN A 601 8.09 20.20 24.62
N PHE A 602 9.32 20.19 24.12
CA PHE A 602 10.53 19.75 24.84
C PHE A 602 11.60 20.84 24.73
N GLU A 603 12.19 21.26 25.85
CA GLU A 603 13.27 22.24 25.93
C GLU A 603 14.61 21.52 26.21
N PHE A 604 15.70 21.93 25.55
CA PHE A 604 17.03 21.32 25.58
C PHE A 604 18.17 22.34 25.70
#